data_AF-B0VJ14-F1
#
_entry.id   AF-B0VJ14-F1
#
_cell.length_a   1.000
_cell.length_b   1.000
_cell.length_c   1.000
_cell.angle_alpha   90.00
_cell.angle_beta   90.00
_cell.angle_gamma   90.00
#
_symmetry.space_group_name_H-M   'P 1'
#
loop_
_entity.id
_entity.type
_entity.pdbx_description
1 polymer ?
#
loop_
_entity_poly.entity_id
_entity_poly.type
_entity_poly.pdbx_seq_one_letter_code
_entity_poly.pdbx_strand_id
1 'polypeptide(L)'
;MVRANGPERTVKSYRCEDCQDCPFVQKCIPYKNKSGKNLVYDPYLSPLRQETVHNLQSKEGKKLMKKRCIEPEAVFASIKWNSKFSRFTVRSLSKCKNQLLLVLLGHNIQKFYNASMATMTGT
;
A
#
# COMPACT_ATOMS: atom_id res chain seq x y z
N MET A 1 -12.43 -10.30 -20.17
CA MET A 1 -11.71 -11.13 -19.17
C MET A 1 -10.43 -10.40 -18.82
N VAL A 2 -10.09 -10.25 -17.54
CA VAL A 2 -8.92 -9.44 -17.13
C VAL A 2 -7.85 -10.36 -16.55
N ARG A 3 -6.65 -10.36 -17.13
CA ARG A 3 -5.45 -11.01 -16.58
C ARG A 3 -4.33 -9.99 -16.44
N ALA A 4 -3.85 -9.81 -15.20
CA ALA A 4 -2.64 -9.07 -14.90
C ALA A 4 -1.97 -9.59 -13.61
N ASN A 5 -1.93 -10.92 -13.41
CA ASN A 5 -1.42 -11.68 -12.23
C ASN A 5 -2.52 -12.16 -11.25
N GLY A 6 -3.33 -13.13 -11.67
CA GLY A 6 -4.34 -13.80 -10.84
C GLY A 6 -5.13 -14.86 -11.61
N PRO A 7 -5.97 -15.66 -10.93
CA PRO A 7 -6.86 -16.62 -11.60
C PRO A 7 -7.78 -15.90 -12.60
N GLU A 8 -8.19 -16.63 -13.64
CA GLU A 8 -9.09 -16.11 -14.65
C GLU A 8 -10.43 -15.72 -14.01
N ARG A 9 -10.86 -14.47 -14.27
CA ARG A 9 -12.04 -13.90 -13.61
C ARG A 9 -12.90 -13.10 -14.57
N THR A 10 -14.20 -13.22 -14.35
CA THR A 10 -15.23 -12.50 -15.10
C THR A 10 -15.46 -11.15 -14.44
N VAL A 11 -15.21 -10.08 -15.18
CA VAL A 11 -15.44 -8.71 -14.73
C VAL A 11 -16.66 -8.19 -15.48
N LYS A 12 -17.63 -7.66 -14.74
CA LYS A 12 -18.82 -7.02 -15.32
C LYS A 12 -18.53 -5.53 -15.50
N SER A 13 -18.73 -5.02 -16.71
CA SER A 13 -18.64 -3.59 -17.00
C SER A 13 -20.02 -3.07 -17.35
N TYR A 14 -20.47 -2.07 -16.61
CA TYR A 14 -21.74 -1.38 -16.82
C TYR A 14 -21.43 0.01 -17.34
N ARG A 15 -21.99 0.34 -18.50
CA ARG A 15 -21.91 1.68 -19.07
C ARG A 15 -23.33 2.16 -19.30
N CYS A 16 -23.62 3.39 -18.89
CA CYS A 16 -24.83 4.05 -19.30
C CYS A 16 -24.63 4.56 -20.74
N GLU A 17 -25.53 4.15 -21.63
CA GLU A 17 -25.47 4.52 -23.06
C GLU A 17 -25.78 6.01 -23.24
N ASP A 18 -26.84 6.50 -22.59
CA ASP A 18 -27.25 7.90 -22.62
C ASP A 18 -27.58 8.45 -21.22
N CYS A 19 -26.91 9.53 -20.86
CA CYS A 19 -27.06 10.21 -19.56
C CYS A 19 -27.78 11.58 -19.68
N GLN A 20 -28.43 11.90 -20.80
CA GLN A 20 -28.92 13.26 -21.06
C GLN A 20 -30.02 13.72 -20.09
N ASP A 21 -30.97 12.84 -19.75
CA ASP A 21 -32.12 13.14 -18.87
C ASP A 21 -32.03 12.51 -17.47
N CYS A 22 -30.84 12.06 -17.05
CA CYS A 22 -30.73 11.36 -15.77
C CYS A 22 -30.70 12.35 -14.58
N PRO A 23 -31.62 12.22 -13.59
CA PRO A 23 -31.71 13.15 -12.45
C PRO A 23 -30.49 13.07 -11.52
N PHE A 24 -29.67 12.03 -11.65
CA PHE A 24 -28.47 11.79 -10.85
C PHE A 24 -27.17 12.15 -11.57
N VAL A 25 -27.22 12.75 -12.76
CA VAL A 25 -26.03 13.07 -13.59
C VAL A 25 -25.00 13.87 -12.81
N GLN A 26 -25.43 14.91 -12.09
CA GLN A 26 -24.54 15.77 -11.30
C GLN A 26 -23.80 15.02 -10.19
N LYS A 27 -24.43 13.98 -9.60
CA LYS A 27 -23.82 13.14 -8.56
C LYS A 27 -22.96 12.01 -9.15
N CYS A 28 -23.34 11.49 -10.31
CA CYS A 28 -22.69 10.34 -10.94
C CYS A 28 -21.44 10.74 -11.73
N ILE A 29 -21.48 11.88 -12.44
CA ILE A 29 -20.42 12.37 -13.33
C ILE A 29 -19.90 13.72 -12.77
N PRO A 30 -18.89 13.72 -11.87
CA PRO A 30 -18.46 14.91 -11.15
C PRO A 30 -17.67 15.95 -12.00
N TYR A 31 -17.26 15.59 -13.22
CA TYR A 31 -16.54 16.46 -14.16
C TYR A 31 -17.28 16.55 -15.49
N LYS A 32 -17.03 17.59 -16.31
CA LYS A 32 -17.64 17.80 -17.65
C LYS A 32 -17.26 16.72 -18.71
N ASN A 33 -16.93 15.50 -18.31
CA ASN A 33 -16.74 14.38 -19.22
C ASN A 33 -18.11 13.92 -19.72
N LYS A 34 -18.46 14.31 -20.94
CA LYS A 34 -19.75 14.03 -21.60
C LYS A 34 -19.95 12.55 -21.97
N SER A 35 -18.99 11.67 -21.68
CA SER A 35 -18.88 10.31 -22.23
C SER A 35 -19.43 9.19 -21.31
N GLY A 36 -20.11 9.55 -20.23
CA GLY A 36 -20.73 8.60 -19.29
C GLY A 36 -19.73 7.94 -18.33
N LYS A 37 -20.22 7.40 -17.21
CA LYS A 37 -19.41 6.68 -16.21
C LYS A 37 -19.42 5.19 -16.52
N ASN A 38 -18.24 4.59 -16.65
CA ASN A 38 -18.07 3.14 -16.70
C ASN A 38 -17.92 2.60 -15.26
N LEU A 39 -18.84 1.73 -14.85
CA LEU A 39 -18.84 1.03 -13.58
C LEU A 39 -18.30 -0.38 -13.80
N VAL A 40 -17.15 -0.68 -13.20
CA VAL A 40 -16.53 -1.99 -13.28
C VAL A 40 -16.75 -2.72 -11.96
N TYR A 41 -17.45 -3.85 -12.03
CA TYR A 41 -17.72 -4.73 -10.90
C TYR A 41 -17.02 -6.07 -11.09
N ASP A 42 -16.21 -6.45 -10.10
CA ASP A 42 -15.55 -7.74 -10.04
C ASP A 42 -16.20 -8.55 -8.90
N PRO A 43 -17.04 -9.57 -9.22
CA PRO A 43 -17.74 -10.36 -8.22
C PRO A 43 -16.80 -11.10 -7.26
N TYR A 44 -15.57 -11.38 -7.69
CA TYR A 44 -14.58 -12.07 -6.88
C TYR A 44 -13.85 -11.10 -5.93
N LEU A 45 -13.41 -9.94 -6.46
CA LEU A 45 -12.69 -8.96 -5.64
C LEU A 45 -13.58 -8.15 -4.69
N SER A 46 -14.85 -7.94 -5.02
CA SER A 46 -15.75 -7.13 -4.18
C SER A 46 -15.88 -7.65 -2.74
N PRO A 47 -16.18 -8.94 -2.49
CA PRO A 47 -16.26 -9.46 -1.13
C PRO A 47 -14.91 -9.39 -0.40
N LEU A 48 -13.80 -9.71 -1.08
CA LEU A 48 -12.45 -9.62 -0.50
C LEU A 48 -12.10 -8.19 -0.05
N ARG A 49 -12.51 -7.18 -0.83
CA ARG A 49 -12.33 -5.77 -0.45
C ARG A 49 -13.18 -5.40 0.76
N GLN A 50 -14.43 -5.86 0.81
CA GLN A 50 -15.31 -5.62 1.96
C GLN A 50 -14.76 -6.26 3.23
N GLU A 51 -14.30 -7.51 3.14
CA GLU A 51 -13.65 -8.21 4.24
C GLU A 51 -12.39 -7.48 4.70
N THR A 52 -11.55 -7.04 3.77
CA THR A 52 -10.36 -6.24 4.09
C THR A 52 -10.72 -4.96 4.83
N VAL A 53 -11.73 -4.22 4.37
CA VAL A 53 -12.20 -3.00 5.04
C VAL A 53 -12.73 -3.30 6.44
N HIS A 54 -13.53 -4.36 6.57
CA HIS A 54 -14.05 -4.80 7.86
C HIS A 54 -12.92 -5.13 8.85
N ASN A 55 -11.94 -5.92 8.40
CA ASN A 55 -10.77 -6.30 9.19
C ASN A 55 -9.96 -5.07 9.62
N LEU A 56 -9.73 -4.12 8.72
CA LEU A 56 -9.02 -2.87 9.05
C LEU A 56 -9.80 -1.97 10.02
N GLN A 57 -11.12 -1.94 9.93
CA GLN A 57 -11.98 -1.13 10.81
C GLN A 57 -12.21 -1.75 12.19
N SER A 58 -11.99 -3.06 12.33
CA SER A 58 -12.07 -3.77 13.60
C SER A 58 -11.12 -3.18 14.66
N LYS A 59 -11.41 -3.44 15.95
CA LYS A 59 -10.54 -2.99 17.06
C LYS A 59 -9.13 -3.56 16.93
N GLU A 60 -9.02 -4.82 16.51
CA GLU A 60 -7.73 -5.50 16.30
C GLU A 60 -6.97 -4.92 15.11
N GLY A 61 -7.65 -4.71 13.98
CA GLY A 61 -7.08 -4.08 12.79
C GLY A 61 -6.50 -2.71 13.11
N LYS A 62 -7.27 -1.86 13.81
CA LYS A 62 -6.79 -0.55 14.27
C LYS A 62 -5.57 -0.65 15.20
N LYS A 63 -5.52 -1.64 16.09
CA LYS A 63 -4.37 -1.88 16.97
C LYS A 63 -3.12 -2.28 16.17
N LEU A 64 -3.27 -3.17 15.19
CA LEU A 64 -2.17 -3.60 14.32
C LEU A 64 -1.68 -2.45 13.42
N MET A 65 -2.58 -1.63 12.89
CA MET A 65 -2.22 -0.45 12.09
C MET A 65 -1.39 0.54 12.91
N LYS A 66 -1.77 0.81 14.16
CA LYS A 66 -0.96 1.68 15.05
C LYS A 66 0.46 1.13 15.27
N LYS A 67 0.61 -0.18 15.45
CA LYS A 67 1.93 -0.82 15.57
C LYS A 67 2.77 -0.67 14.29
N ARG A 68 2.13 -0.77 13.12
CA ARG A 68 2.80 -0.61 11.82
C ARG A 68 3.44 0.78 11.64
N CYS A 69 2.80 1.84 12.15
CA CYS A 69 3.39 3.18 12.06
C CYS A 69 4.67 3.34 12.91
N ILE A 70 4.78 2.58 14.00
CA ILE A 70 5.91 2.68 14.94
C ILE A 70 7.08 1.81 14.48
N GLU A 71 6.82 0.57 14.07
CA GLU A 71 7.87 -0.41 13.81
C GLU A 71 8.40 -0.34 12.37
N PRO A 72 7.66 -0.80 11.33
CA PRO A 72 8.19 -0.84 9.97
C PRO A 72 8.33 0.55 9.35
N GLU A 73 7.37 1.46 9.54
CA GLU A 73 7.40 2.76 8.85
C GLU A 73 8.56 3.63 9.32
N ALA A 74 8.85 3.66 10.63
CA ALA A 74 9.99 4.40 11.16
C ALA A 74 11.33 3.85 10.65
N VAL A 75 11.49 2.52 10.59
CA VAL A 75 12.71 1.87 10.08
C VAL A 75 12.89 2.17 8.60
N PHE A 76 11.85 2.00 7.78
CA PHE A 76 11.94 2.30 6.35
C PHE A 76 12.18 3.79 6.07
N ALA A 77 11.56 4.69 6.83
CA ALA A 77 11.83 6.12 6.74
C ALA A 77 13.30 6.43 7.06
N SER A 78 13.85 5.86 8.14
CA SER A 78 15.25 6.04 8.51
C SER A 78 16.19 5.51 7.42
N ILE A 79 15.95 4.31 6.88
CA ILE A 79 16.77 3.74 5.81
C ILE A 79 16.74 4.65 4.57
N LYS A 80 15.56 5.15 4.19
CA LYS A 80 15.41 5.97 2.99
C LYS A 80 16.03 7.35 3.14
N TRP A 81 15.79 8.04 4.27
CA TRP A 81 16.18 9.43 4.47
C TRP A 81 17.52 9.58 5.19
N ASN A 82 17.74 8.86 6.30
CA ASN A 82 18.98 8.96 7.07
C ASN A 82 20.12 8.17 6.41
N SER A 83 19.84 6.97 5.89
CA SER A 83 20.85 6.14 5.21
C SER A 83 20.91 6.39 3.69
N LYS A 84 20.09 7.32 3.17
CA LYS A 84 20.01 7.70 1.74
C LYS A 84 19.81 6.52 0.78
N PHE A 85 19.24 5.42 1.26
CA PHE A 85 18.98 4.22 0.45
C PHE A 85 17.64 4.36 -0.29
N SER A 86 17.69 4.98 -1.47
CA SER A 86 16.48 5.25 -2.28
C SER A 86 16.21 4.19 -3.35
N ARG A 87 17.22 3.42 -3.75
CA ARG A 87 17.13 2.41 -4.82
C ARG A 87 18.14 1.29 -4.64
N PHE A 88 17.77 0.09 -5.11
CA PHE A 88 18.72 -1.01 -5.27
C PHE A 88 19.71 -0.70 -6.39
N THR A 89 20.97 -1.11 -6.20
CA THR A 89 22.04 -0.97 -7.20
C THR A 89 22.19 -2.23 -8.05
N VAL A 90 21.54 -3.33 -7.65
CA VAL A 90 21.56 -4.64 -8.32
C VAL A 90 20.20 -4.97 -8.94
N ARG A 91 20.17 -5.90 -9.91
CA ARG A 91 18.95 -6.24 -10.65
C ARG A 91 18.33 -7.60 -10.30
N SER A 92 19.13 -8.62 -9.98
CA SER A 92 18.57 -9.94 -9.72
C SER A 92 17.92 -9.98 -8.33
N LEU A 93 16.80 -10.69 -8.21
CA LEU A 93 16.03 -10.76 -6.96
C LEU A 93 16.87 -11.28 -5.78
N SER A 94 17.70 -12.30 -6.04
CA SER A 94 18.67 -12.82 -5.06
C SER A 94 19.65 -11.75 -4.56
N LYS A 95 20.20 -10.93 -5.47
CA LYS A 95 21.12 -9.85 -5.12
C LYS A 95 20.40 -8.71 -4.41
N CYS A 96 19.18 -8.36 -4.82
CA CYS A 96 18.37 -7.35 -4.13
C CYS A 96 18.09 -7.76 -2.68
N LYS A 97 17.78 -9.04 -2.45
CA LYS A 97 17.60 -9.60 -1.10
C LYS A 97 18.88 -9.44 -0.26
N ASN A 98 20.03 -9.81 -0.81
CA ASN A 98 21.32 -9.66 -0.11
C ASN A 98 21.64 -8.19 0.18
N GLN A 99 21.41 -7.30 -0.77
CA GLN A 99 21.60 -5.86 -0.57
C GLN A 99 20.68 -5.32 0.53
N LEU A 100 19.41 -5.72 0.55
CA LEU A 100 18.48 -5.33 1.61
C LEU A 100 18.94 -5.84 2.98
N LEU A 101 19.41 -7.10 3.07
CA LEU A 101 19.92 -7.69 4.31
C LEU A 101 21.11 -6.89 4.87
N LEU A 102 22.04 -6.46 4.02
CA LEU A 102 23.18 -5.64 4.43
C LEU A 102 22.74 -4.26 4.95
N VAL A 103 21.78 -3.62 4.29
CA VAL A 103 21.22 -2.33 4.74
C VAL A 103 20.53 -2.48 6.11
N LEU A 104 19.74 -3.53 6.28
CA LEU A 104 19.05 -3.81 7.56
C LEU A 104 20.05 -4.13 8.68
N LEU A 105 21.10 -4.89 8.38
CA LEU A 105 22.16 -5.18 9.34
C LEU A 105 22.87 -3.90 9.80
N GLY A 106 23.26 -3.04 8.85
CA GLY A 106 23.87 -1.74 9.16
C GLY A 106 22.95 -0.85 10.02
N HIS A 107 21.66 -0.82 9.71
CA HIS A 107 20.67 -0.09 10.51
C HIS A 107 20.58 -0.62 11.95
N ASN A 108 20.55 -1.94 12.12
CA ASN A 108 20.50 -2.55 13.46
C ASN A 108 21.78 -2.27 14.28
N ILE A 109 22.96 -2.30 13.65
CA ILE A 109 24.23 -1.94 14.30
C ILE A 109 24.18 -0.49 14.77
N GLN A 110 23.72 0.43 13.91
CA GLN A 110 23.60 1.86 14.27
C GLN A 110 22.62 2.06 15.44
N LYS A 111 21.50 1.34 15.44
CA LYS A 111 20.52 1.37 16.53
C LYS A 111 21.12 0.87 17.85
N PHE A 112 21.87 -0.23 17.81
CA PHE A 112 22.54 -0.78 18.98
C PHE A 112 23.59 0.19 19.53
N TYR A 113 24.43 0.76 18.66
CA TYR A 113 25.44 1.75 19.04
C TYR A 113 24.79 2.97 19.71
N ASN A 114 23.75 3.54 19.12
CA ASN A 114 23.06 4.70 19.68
C ASN A 114 22.41 4.39 21.05
N ALA A 115 21.82 3.19 21.20
CA ALA A 115 21.26 2.76 22.48
C ALA A 115 22.36 2.61 23.55
N SER A 116 23.49 1.99 23.20
CA SER A 116 24.64 1.84 24.10
C SER A 116 25.23 3.19 24.51
N MET A 117 25.35 4.13 23.57
CA MET A 117 25.84 5.48 23.85
C MET A 117 24.89 6.24 24.79
N ALA A 118 23.57 6.16 24.57
CA ALA A 118 22.58 6.78 25.44
C ALA A 118 22.69 6.28 26.89
N THR A 119 22.86 4.98 27.08
CA THR A 119 23.07 4.40 28.42
C THR A 119 24.37 4.83 29.09
N MET A 120 25.43 5.12 28.33
CA MET A 120 26.71 5.62 28.88
C MET A 120 26.67 7.11 29.26
N THR A 121 25.84 7.91 28.60
CA THR A 121 25.76 9.36 28.84
C THR A 121 24.79 9.76 29.96
N GLY A 122 24.12 8.80 30.61
CA GLY A 122 23.34 9.06 31.81
C GLY A 122 22.12 9.97 31.61
N THR A 123 21.39 9.80 30.51
CA THR A 123 20.03 10.33 30.32
C THR A 123 19.01 9.21 30.16
#